data_AF-A0A833LLV8-F1
#
_entry.id   AF-A0A833LLV8-F1
#
_cell.length_a   1.000
_cell.length_b   1.000
_cell.length_c   1.000
_cell.angle_alpha   90.00
_cell.angle_beta   90.00
_cell.angle_gamma   90.00
#
_symmetry.space_group_name_H-M   'P 1'
#
loop_
_entity.id
_entity.type
_entity.pdbx_description
1 polymer ?
#
loop_
_entity_poly.entity_id
_entity_poly.type
_entity_poly.pdbx_seq_one_letter_code
_entity_poly.pdbx_strand_id
1 'polypeptide(L)'
;MDSLSLRLDSASIVDGKQVLLEFSAVNTGGEPVLAIIAAYEDSSVTLRGEAAARRFAIQGFATCPSYRGHETESCIAQVKNENWTLLDPGVPYGFRLSTEASSEEVESDRVSALLRVILRKGKDTRFKDASFAGIPLAR
;
A
#
# COMPACT_ATOMS: atom_id res chain seq x y z
N MET A 1 1.13 -11.14 17.74
CA MET A 1 1.26 -11.72 16.39
C MET A 1 0.61 -10.75 15.41
N ASP A 2 1.33 -10.41 14.36
CA ASP A 2 0.84 -9.61 13.25
C ASP A 2 -0.25 -10.40 12.52
N SER A 3 -1.49 -9.91 12.55
CA SER A 3 -2.66 -10.59 12.00
C SER A 3 -2.90 -10.30 10.51
N LEU A 4 -1.91 -9.73 9.80
CA LEU A 4 -2.04 -9.37 8.40
C LEU A 4 -0.84 -9.89 7.62
N SER A 5 -1.11 -10.71 6.61
CA SER A 5 -0.14 -11.07 5.58
C SER A 5 -0.40 -10.22 4.35
N LEU A 6 0.65 -9.58 3.82
CA LEU A 6 0.62 -8.86 2.55
C LEU A 6 1.50 -9.59 1.55
N ARG A 7 1.01 -9.77 0.34
CA ARG A 7 1.74 -10.37 -0.76
C ARG A 7 1.64 -9.49 -2.00
N LEU A 8 2.76 -9.37 -2.72
CA LEU A 8 2.76 -8.84 -4.08
C LEU A 8 2.40 -9.97 -5.04
N ASP A 9 1.33 -9.78 -5.81
CA ASP A 9 0.84 -10.76 -6.78
C ASP A 9 1.40 -10.50 -8.17
N SER A 10 1.50 -9.23 -8.59
CA SER A 10 2.04 -8.86 -9.89
C SER A 10 2.70 -7.47 -9.85
N ALA A 11 3.64 -7.25 -10.77
CA ALA A 11 4.27 -5.95 -10.99
C ALA A 11 4.53 -5.77 -12.49
N SER A 12 4.00 -4.71 -13.08
CA SER A 12 4.10 -4.47 -14.52
C SER A 12 4.25 -3.00 -14.86
N ILE A 13 4.72 -2.74 -16.09
CA ILE A 13 4.72 -1.42 -16.72
C ILE A 13 3.55 -1.37 -17.69
N VAL A 14 2.69 -0.37 -17.56
CA VAL A 14 1.56 -0.09 -18.46
C VAL A 14 1.97 1.05 -19.39
N ASP A 15 1.78 0.83 -20.70
CA ASP A 15 2.09 1.78 -21.78
C ASP A 15 3.51 2.35 -21.74
N GLY A 16 4.46 1.59 -21.18
CA GLY A 16 5.85 2.03 -20.99
C GLY A 16 6.03 3.13 -19.94
N LYS A 17 4.98 3.66 -19.31
CA LYS A 17 5.05 4.95 -18.56
C LYS A 17 4.56 4.90 -17.13
N GLN A 18 3.73 3.92 -16.81
CA GLN A 18 3.12 3.77 -15.49
C GLN A 18 3.50 2.43 -14.89
N VAL A 19 3.78 2.41 -13.59
CA VAL A 19 4.00 1.16 -12.87
C VAL A 19 2.72 0.74 -12.18
N LEU A 20 2.35 -0.51 -12.37
CA LEU A 20 1.21 -1.16 -11.74
C LEU A 20 1.72 -2.26 -10.80
N LEU A 21 1.28 -2.22 -9.55
CA LEU A 21 1.56 -3.26 -8.55
C LEU A 21 0.23 -3.80 -8.04
N GLU A 22 0.04 -5.11 -8.07
CA GLU A 22 -1.14 -5.77 -7.52
C GLU A 22 -0.74 -6.54 -6.27
N PHE A 23 -1.52 -6.37 -5.22
CA PHE A 23 -1.29 -6.95 -3.91
C PHE A 23 -2.52 -7.70 -3.41
N SER A 24 -2.28 -8.67 -2.55
CA SER A 24 -3.29 -9.32 -1.73
C SER A 24 -2.97 -9.15 -0.26
N ALA A 25 -4.00 -8.80 0.51
CA ALA A 25 -3.97 -8.77 1.95
C ALA A 25 -4.83 -9.91 2.51
N VAL A 26 -4.29 -10.70 3.43
CA VAL A 26 -5.04 -11.74 4.14
C VAL A 26 -4.95 -11.47 5.63
N ASN A 27 -6.10 -11.33 6.29
CA ASN A 27 -6.16 -11.35 7.74
C ASN A 27 -5.87 -12.78 8.24
N THR A 28 -4.73 -12.98 8.87
CA THR A 28 -4.28 -14.26 9.43
C THR A 28 -4.68 -14.43 10.89
N GLY A 29 -5.34 -13.44 11.49
CA GLY A 29 -5.91 -13.53 12.83
C GLY A 29 -7.23 -14.31 12.86
N GLY A 30 -7.72 -14.60 14.08
CA GLY A 30 -8.97 -15.34 14.28
C GLY A 30 -10.25 -14.49 14.29
N GLU A 31 -10.15 -13.17 14.15
CA GLU A 31 -11.29 -12.25 14.18
C GLU A 31 -11.17 -11.20 13.07
N PRO A 32 -12.29 -10.68 12.54
CA PRO A 32 -12.27 -9.60 11.54
C PRO A 32 -11.53 -8.36 12.02
N VAL A 33 -10.83 -7.70 11.09
CA VAL A 33 -10.09 -6.46 11.36
C VAL A 33 -10.43 -5.42 10.30
N LEU A 34 -10.54 -4.16 10.71
CA LEU A 34 -10.70 -3.05 9.78
C LEU A 34 -9.33 -2.59 9.30
N ALA A 35 -9.19 -2.28 8.01
CA ALA A 35 -7.93 -1.91 7.40
C ALA A 35 -8.05 -0.73 6.41
N ILE A 36 -7.00 0.09 6.35
CA ILE A 36 -6.82 1.22 5.42
C ILE A 36 -5.34 1.26 5.02
N ILE A 37 -5.03 1.63 3.77
CA ILE A 37 -3.64 1.97 3.38
C ILE A 37 -3.41 3.46 3.61
N ALA A 38 -2.33 3.80 4.30
CA ALA A 38 -1.92 5.19 4.49
C ALA A 38 -1.08 5.66 3.29
N ALA A 39 -1.51 6.73 2.62
CA ALA A 39 -0.70 7.38 1.58
C ALA A 39 0.28 8.38 2.23
N TYR A 40 1.19 7.93 3.10
CA TYR A 40 2.20 8.80 3.75
C TYR A 40 3.42 9.05 2.83
N GLU A 41 4.24 10.07 3.08
CA GLU A 41 5.45 10.37 2.26
C GLU A 41 6.41 9.16 2.16
N ASP A 42 6.48 8.33 3.20
CA ASP A 42 7.27 7.08 3.16
C ASP A 42 6.60 5.97 2.35
N SER A 43 5.27 5.99 2.21
CA SER A 43 4.60 5.07 1.31
C SER A 43 4.79 5.57 -0.10
N SER A 44 5.69 4.92 -0.84
CA SER A 44 6.09 5.37 -2.15
C SER A 44 6.62 4.22 -3.00
N VAL A 45 6.67 4.46 -4.32
CA VAL A 45 7.23 3.53 -5.30
C VAL A 45 8.52 4.13 -5.83
N THR A 46 9.65 3.44 -5.64
CA THR A 46 10.95 3.89 -6.15
C THR A 46 11.38 2.94 -7.25
N LEU A 47 11.55 3.47 -8.46
CA LEU A 47 12.14 2.71 -9.56
C LEU A 47 13.66 2.69 -9.42
N ARG A 48 14.29 1.56 -9.78
CA ARG A 48 15.74 1.47 -9.74
C ARG A 48 16.36 2.49 -10.69
N GLY A 49 17.24 3.36 -10.16
CA GLY A 49 17.85 4.46 -10.92
C GLY A 49 17.16 5.81 -10.72
N GLU A 50 15.94 5.84 -10.18
CA GLU A 50 15.32 7.08 -9.74
C GLU A 50 15.85 7.50 -8.36
N ALA A 51 16.19 8.79 -8.23
CA ALA A 51 16.65 9.37 -6.97
C ALA A 51 15.49 9.74 -6.02
N ALA A 52 14.26 9.84 -6.53
CA ALA A 52 13.08 10.25 -5.79
C ALA A 52 11.94 9.26 -6.00
N ALA A 53 11.19 9.02 -4.92
CA ALA A 53 10.06 8.12 -4.96
C ALA A 53 8.84 8.77 -5.62
N ARG A 54 8.03 7.96 -6.31
CA ARG A 54 6.86 8.41 -7.06
C ARG A 54 5.60 8.33 -6.19
N ARG A 55 4.69 9.26 -6.44
CA ARG A 55 3.32 9.21 -5.90
C ARG A 55 2.56 8.05 -6.52
N PHE A 56 1.69 7.43 -5.74
CA PHE A 56 0.79 6.38 -6.20
C PHE A 56 -0.67 6.74 -5.91
N ALA A 57 -1.57 6.11 -6.67
CA ALA A 57 -2.97 5.96 -6.35
C ALA A 57 -3.25 4.51 -5.95
N ILE A 58 -4.18 4.31 -5.03
CA ILE A 58 -4.59 2.98 -4.55
C ILE A 58 -6.02 2.70 -5.01
N GLN A 59 -6.26 1.50 -5.51
CA GLN A 59 -7.59 1.02 -5.85
C GLN A 59 -7.88 -0.30 -5.11
N GLY A 60 -9.10 -0.46 -4.59
CA GLY A 60 -9.53 -1.64 -3.86
C GLY A 60 -9.54 -1.39 -2.35
N PHE A 61 -8.37 -1.15 -1.75
CA PHE A 61 -8.34 -0.74 -0.34
C PHE A 61 -8.87 0.69 -0.17
N ALA A 62 -9.48 0.95 0.99
CA ALA A 62 -9.69 2.32 1.41
C ALA A 62 -8.36 3.02 1.77
N THR A 63 -8.34 4.33 1.58
CA THR A 63 -7.12 5.15 1.63
C THR A 63 -7.25 6.30 2.60
N CYS A 64 -6.20 6.55 3.40
CA CYS A 64 -6.09 7.79 4.15
C CYS A 64 -5.30 8.82 3.32
N PRO A 65 -5.78 10.07 3.16
CA PRO A 65 -5.04 11.12 2.46
C PRO A 65 -3.68 11.43 3.12
N SER A 66 -2.72 11.88 2.31
CA SER A 66 -1.35 12.18 2.73
C SER A 66 -1.31 13.22 3.85
N TYR A 67 -0.70 12.84 4.97
CA TYR A 67 -0.44 13.75 6.07
C TYR A 67 1.05 13.83 6.33
N ARG A 68 1.56 15.02 6.71
CA ARG A 68 2.94 15.22 7.14
C ARG A 68 2.98 15.22 8.65
N GLY A 69 3.79 14.35 9.23
CA GLY A 69 4.04 14.36 10.67
C GLY A 69 3.76 13.01 11.30
N HIS A 70 4.81 12.44 11.85
CA HIS A 70 4.73 11.35 12.82
C HIS A 70 3.79 11.77 13.96
N GLU A 71 2.74 10.99 14.20
CA GLU A 71 2.43 10.38 15.49
C GLU A 71 1.07 9.69 15.40
N THR A 72 1.07 8.46 15.91
CA THR A 72 0.03 7.45 15.83
C THR A 72 -1.39 7.93 16.13
N GLU A 73 -1.60 8.95 16.98
CA GLU A 73 -2.94 9.38 17.38
C GLU A 73 -3.62 10.37 16.42
N SER A 74 -2.86 11.23 15.75
CA SER A 74 -3.43 12.27 14.87
C SER A 74 -4.02 11.67 13.59
N CYS A 75 -3.32 10.69 13.01
CA CYS A 75 -3.83 9.91 11.90
C CYS A 75 -5.08 9.12 12.30
N ILE A 76 -5.06 8.41 13.45
CA ILE A 76 -6.21 7.63 13.96
C ILE A 76 -7.45 8.50 14.18
N ALA A 77 -7.28 9.69 14.77
CA ALA A 77 -8.38 10.62 15.02
C ALA A 77 -9.05 11.10 13.72
N GLN A 78 -8.27 11.25 12.65
CA GLN A 78 -8.73 11.72 11.35
C GLN A 78 -9.28 10.60 10.46
N VAL A 79 -8.72 9.38 10.54
CA VAL A 79 -9.29 8.21 9.84
C VAL A 79 -10.57 7.68 10.45
N LYS A 80 -11.10 8.31 11.52
CA LYS A 80 -12.42 7.97 12.08
C LYS A 80 -13.54 8.07 11.05
N ASN A 81 -13.43 9.00 10.10
CA ASN A 81 -14.43 9.27 9.08
C ASN A 81 -14.11 8.61 7.73
N GLU A 82 -12.96 7.95 7.62
CA GLU A 82 -12.60 7.23 6.40
C GLU A 82 -13.42 5.95 6.27
N ASN A 83 -13.62 5.52 5.02
CA ASN A 83 -14.17 4.21 4.78
C ASN A 83 -13.15 3.17 5.24
N TRP A 84 -13.49 2.25 6.14
CA TRP A 84 -12.60 1.17 6.52
C TRP A 84 -12.93 -0.07 5.71
N THR A 85 -11.91 -0.80 5.26
CA THR A 85 -12.12 -2.10 4.60
C THR A 85 -12.16 -3.18 5.67
N LEU A 86 -13.25 -3.93 5.78
CA LEU A 86 -13.31 -5.09 6.67
C LEU A 86 -12.58 -6.28 6.03
N LEU A 87 -11.63 -6.84 6.75
CA LEU A 87 -10.88 -8.03 6.35
C LEU A 87 -11.29 -9.21 7.23
N ASP A 88 -12.10 -10.10 6.67
CA ASP A 88 -12.47 -11.34 7.33
C ASP A 88 -11.29 -12.32 7.41
N PRO A 89 -11.18 -13.13 8.48
CA PRO A 89 -10.13 -14.15 8.61
C PRO A 89 -10.03 -15.08 7.40
N GLY A 90 -8.82 -15.25 6.87
CA GLY A 90 -8.51 -16.17 5.78
C GLY A 90 -9.03 -15.74 4.39
N VAL A 91 -9.76 -14.63 4.27
CA VAL A 91 -10.27 -14.13 2.99
C VAL A 91 -9.24 -13.19 2.37
N PRO A 92 -8.72 -13.47 1.17
CA PRO A 92 -7.81 -12.56 0.48
C PRO A 92 -8.57 -11.36 -0.08
N TYR A 93 -8.00 -10.17 0.14
CA TYR A 93 -8.48 -8.91 -0.42
C TYR A 93 -7.45 -8.35 -1.40
N GLY A 94 -7.83 -8.22 -2.66
CA GLY A 94 -6.98 -7.66 -3.71
C GLY A 94 -7.03 -6.13 -3.74
N PHE A 95 -5.86 -5.50 -3.89
CA PHE A 95 -5.77 -4.08 -4.18
C PHE A 95 -4.60 -3.77 -5.09
N ARG A 96 -4.64 -2.58 -5.67
CA ARG A 96 -3.72 -2.14 -6.70
C ARG A 96 -3.11 -0.81 -6.32
N LEU A 97 -1.82 -0.68 -6.59
CA LEU A 97 -1.12 0.60 -6.59
C LEU A 97 -0.73 0.93 -8.03
N SER A 98 -1.04 2.15 -8.44
CA SER A 98 -0.60 2.68 -9.73
C SER A 98 0.20 3.95 -9.48
N THR A 99 1.42 4.05 -10.00
CA THR A 99 2.13 5.33 -9.97
C THR A 99 1.43 6.34 -10.86
N GLU A 100 1.71 7.63 -10.70
CA GLU A 100 1.42 8.59 -11.77
C GLU A 100 2.12 8.13 -13.07
N ALA A 101 1.54 8.43 -14.24
CA ALA A 101 2.18 8.17 -15.52
C ALA A 101 3.38 9.11 -15.70
N SER A 102 4.52 8.59 -16.15
CA SER A 102 5.69 9.40 -16.48
C SER A 102 5.49 10.08 -17.85
N SER A 103 6.12 11.23 -18.04
CA SER A 103 6.25 11.83 -19.38
C SER A 103 7.16 11.00 -20.29
N GLU A 104 8.15 10.32 -19.70
CA GLU A 104 9.17 9.51 -20.37
C GLU A 104 8.92 8.01 -20.13
N GLU A 105 9.56 7.14 -20.92
CA GLU A 105 9.48 5.70 -20.69
C GLU A 105 10.17 5.31 -19.38
N VAL A 106 9.60 4.32 -18.69
CA VAL A 106 10.20 3.69 -17.52
C VAL A 106 11.38 2.84 -18.00
N GLU A 107 12.59 3.35 -17.80
CA GLU A 107 13.83 2.67 -18.19
C GLU A 107 14.13 1.47 -17.29
N SER A 108 13.74 1.55 -16.00
CA SER A 108 14.01 0.50 -15.02
C SER A 108 13.21 -0.77 -15.30
N ASP A 109 13.87 -1.92 -15.14
CA ASP A 109 13.24 -3.25 -15.11
C ASP A 109 12.81 -3.68 -13.69
N ARG A 110 13.04 -2.82 -12.70
CA ARG A 110 12.80 -3.13 -11.28
C ARG A 110 12.17 -2.00 -10.48
N VAL A 111 11.44 -2.38 -9.45
CA VAL A 111 10.72 -1.46 -8.57
C VAL A 111 10.85 -1.87 -7.10
N SER A 112 10.84 -0.88 -6.22
CA SER A 112 10.67 -1.05 -4.79
C SER A 112 9.43 -0.30 -4.32
N ALA A 113 8.70 -0.84 -3.35
CA ALA A 113 7.51 -0.25 -2.77
C ALA A 113 7.54 -0.38 -1.24
N LEU A 114 7.23 0.71 -0.54
CA LEU A 114 7.00 0.72 0.90
C LEU A 114 5.52 1.03 1.15
N LEU A 115 4.85 0.23 1.97
CA LEU A 115 3.43 0.36 2.27
C LEU A 115 3.20 0.32 3.77
N ARG A 116 2.33 1.21 4.26
CA ARG A 116 1.81 1.18 5.62
C ARG A 116 0.32 0.88 5.63
N VAL A 117 -0.07 -0.20 6.29
CA VAL A 117 -1.47 -0.55 6.57
C VAL A 117 -1.81 -0.18 7.99
N ILE A 118 -2.91 0.55 8.17
CA ILE A 118 -3.48 0.84 9.48
C ILE A 118 -4.56 -0.20 9.74
N LEU A 119 -4.45 -0.90 10.87
CA LEU A 119 -5.38 -1.96 11.30
C LEU A 119 -6.12 -1.52 12.56
N ARG A 120 -7.43 -1.70 12.61
CA ARG A 120 -8.25 -1.38 13.79
C ARG A 120 -9.11 -2.57 14.21
N LYS A 121 -9.02 -2.91 15.50
CA LYS A 121 -9.85 -3.91 16.18
C LYS A 121 -10.47 -3.29 17.44
N GLY A 122 -11.76 -2.97 17.39
CA GLY A 122 -12.41 -2.21 18.46
C GLY A 122 -11.74 -0.84 18.64
N LYS A 123 -11.20 -0.58 19.84
CA LYS A 123 -10.45 0.65 20.16
C LYS A 123 -8.95 0.55 19.90
N ASP A 124 -8.44 -0.67 19.68
CA ASP A 124 -7.02 -0.90 19.43
C ASP A 124 -6.71 -0.61 17.96
N THR A 125 -5.67 0.19 17.73
CA THR A 125 -5.20 0.55 16.39
C THR A 125 -3.71 0.28 16.30
N ARG A 126 -3.31 -0.35 15.21
CA ARG A 126 -1.93 -0.81 14.97
C ARG A 126 -1.51 -0.51 13.54
N PHE A 127 -0.22 -0.55 13.30
CA PHE A 127 0.39 -0.28 12.01
C PHE A 127 1.16 -1.51 11.54
N LYS A 128 1.07 -1.82 10.26
CA LYS A 128 1.88 -2.84 9.61
C LYS A 128 2.58 -2.22 8.41
N ASP A 129 3.90 -2.14 8.50
CA ASP A 129 4.73 -1.73 7.38
C ASP A 129 5.17 -2.97 6.58
N ALA A 130 5.14 -2.85 5.26
CA ALA A 130 5.60 -3.86 4.32
C ALA A 130 6.51 -3.20 3.28
N SER A 131 7.72 -3.76 3.14
CA SER A 131 8.71 -3.30 2.17
C SER A 131 8.95 -4.41 1.14
N PHE A 132 8.87 -4.04 -0.12
CA PHE A 132 9.17 -4.90 -1.25
C PHE A 132 10.27 -4.21 -2.07
N ALA A 133 11.40 -4.89 -2.29
CA ALA A 133 12.56 -4.27 -2.93
C ALA A 133 13.02 -5.06 -4.15
N GLY A 134 13.39 -4.35 -5.21
CA GLY A 134 14.00 -4.96 -6.40
C GLY A 134 13.09 -5.94 -7.15
N ILE A 135 11.78 -5.74 -7.08
CA ILE A 135 10.77 -6.54 -7.77
C ILE A 135 10.97 -6.38 -9.29
N PRO A 136 11.06 -7.46 -10.08
CA PRO A 136 11.09 -7.36 -11.54
C PRO A 136 9.75 -6.89 -12.11
N LEU A 137 9.80 -6.00 -13.08
CA LEU A 137 8.64 -5.48 -13.80
C LEU A 137 8.39 -6.27 -15.08
N ALA A 138 7.19 -6.81 -15.23
CA ALA A 138 6.71 -7.32 -16.52
C ALA A 138 6.45 -6.16 -17.48
N ARG A 139 6.72 -6.36 -18.77
CA ARG A 139 6.46 -5.41 -19.86
C ARG A 139 5.31 -5.89 -20.72
#